data_AF-A0AAE1YP30-F1
#
_entry.id   AF-A0AAE1YP30-F1
#
_cell.length_a   1.000
_cell.length_b   1.000
_cell.length_c   1.000
_cell.angle_alpha   90.00
_cell.angle_beta   90.00
_cell.angle_gamma   90.00
#
_symmetry.space_group_name_H-M   'P 1'
#
loop_
_entity.id
_entity.type
_entity.pdbx_description
1 polymer ?
#
loop_
_entity_poly.entity_id
_entity_poly.type
_entity_poly.pdbx_seq_one_letter_code
_entity_poly.pdbx_strand_id
1 'polypeptide(L)'
;MEFGFSSFFFLLSFFVLILMLRKFTTFSKTKPPKLNLPPGPRKFPFIGSLHLFAGSNPPHRTLRDLAKKYGPMMHLQLGEVNIIVVSSSEIAKQFLKTHDVGFASRSRVLMSEICCYGNKDIVFAPYGEYWRQMRKICTLELLSAKRVDSFRPIREEEVSDLCKWIALQEGSQINLTENICTTNYEIMARAAFGKKTEEHAKFIDIVKEGMEFMSTFHVADVYPSVKLLSWITGLKRKLEKVHQETDKIIGNIIDEHRRANVSDRGNHEDLADVLLRVRDSGSLELPLTIENIKAVLAEAKPPRVAAPSSAPRVSISFVGTGASELLRRLPNNSFSIHMFTNDQRQKERTGKYGSPRLEYLQELVTQFQNATSEEIKEKIVANLGNFAYDPYNYTFLRQLNVLELFLDCLTEPNERLVEFAIGGICNACADSANAAVVIQCGGIPLIIQCLSSPVRNTVNYALGSLYYLCNATTRDEILRPEVVDAIKRFAAAGAVNVGFSNMAQAFLDKHVSQLN
;
A
#
# COMPACT_ATOMS: atom_id res chain seq x y z
N MET A 1 -51.60 -18.69 15.03
CA MET A 1 -51.28 -17.57 14.11
C MET A 1 -50.13 -18.00 13.21
N GLU A 2 -50.40 -18.76 12.15
CA GLU A 2 -49.37 -19.28 11.21
C GLU A 2 -49.47 -18.66 9.80
N PHE A 3 -50.41 -17.74 9.58
CA PHE A 3 -50.69 -17.11 8.28
C PHE A 3 -49.67 -16.04 7.84
N GLY A 4 -48.69 -15.66 8.69
CA GLY A 4 -47.73 -14.59 8.38
C GLY A 4 -46.55 -15.03 7.50
N PHE A 5 -46.08 -16.26 7.65
CA PHE A 5 -44.84 -16.71 6.99
C PHE A 5 -45.06 -17.05 5.51
N SER A 6 -46.16 -17.74 5.18
CA SER A 6 -46.54 -18.08 3.80
C SER A 6 -46.88 -16.83 2.98
N SER A 7 -47.64 -15.90 3.56
CA SER A 7 -48.02 -14.63 2.92
C SER A 7 -46.81 -13.76 2.56
N PHE A 8 -45.76 -13.77 3.38
CA PHE A 8 -44.51 -13.05 3.09
C PHE A 8 -43.77 -13.62 1.88
N PHE A 9 -43.67 -14.96 1.75
CA PHE A 9 -43.05 -15.57 0.57
C PHE A 9 -43.88 -15.37 -0.71
N PHE A 10 -45.22 -15.40 -0.60
CA PHE A 10 -46.09 -15.08 -1.72
C PHE A 10 -45.89 -13.63 -2.18
N LEU A 11 -45.89 -12.66 -1.27
CA LEU A 11 -45.63 -11.25 -1.58
C LEU A 11 -44.23 -11.03 -2.15
N LEU A 12 -43.21 -11.70 -1.62
CA LEU A 12 -41.84 -11.64 -2.12
C LEU A 12 -41.73 -12.22 -3.54
N SER A 13 -42.35 -13.39 -3.78
CA SER A 13 -42.38 -14.02 -5.10
C SER A 13 -43.13 -13.18 -6.13
N PHE A 14 -44.23 -12.54 -5.73
CA PHE A 14 -45.03 -11.64 -6.56
C PHE A 14 -44.28 -10.34 -6.86
N PHE A 15 -43.56 -9.80 -5.87
CA PHE A 15 -42.69 -8.63 -6.07
C PHE A 15 -41.53 -8.94 -7.02
N VAL A 16 -40.88 -10.10 -6.87
CA VAL A 16 -39.87 -10.59 -7.82
C VAL A 16 -40.48 -10.76 -9.21
N LEU A 17 -41.68 -11.33 -9.34
CA LEU A 17 -42.39 -11.47 -10.60
C LEU A 17 -42.71 -10.12 -11.26
N ILE A 18 -43.14 -9.11 -10.49
CA ILE A 18 -43.38 -7.76 -11.01
C ILE A 18 -42.07 -7.12 -11.50
N LEU A 19 -40.95 -7.31 -10.78
CA LEU A 19 -39.64 -6.84 -11.23
C LEU A 19 -39.18 -7.56 -12.51
N MET A 20 -39.45 -8.88 -12.62
CA MET A 20 -39.21 -9.68 -13.83
C MET A 20 -39.99 -9.12 -15.03
N LEU A 21 -41.29 -8.85 -14.83
CA LEU A 21 -42.20 -8.33 -15.85
C LEU A 21 -41.86 -6.89 -16.25
N ARG A 22 -41.52 -6.00 -15.31
CA ARG A 22 -41.11 -4.62 -15.63
C ARG A 22 -39.84 -4.56 -16.47
N LYS A 23 -38.84 -5.41 -16.22
CA LYS A 23 -37.65 -5.48 -17.10
C LYS A 23 -38.01 -6.02 -18.48
N PHE A 24 -38.93 -6.99 -18.57
CA PHE A 24 -39.42 -7.47 -19.86
C PHE A 24 -40.12 -6.37 -20.68
N THR A 25 -40.87 -5.47 -20.04
CA THR A 25 -41.56 -4.35 -20.71
C THR A 25 -40.66 -3.14 -20.98
N THR A 26 -39.53 -3.00 -20.29
CA THR A 26 -38.56 -1.89 -20.48
C THR A 26 -37.33 -2.29 -21.30
N PHE A 27 -37.30 -3.47 -21.91
CA PHE A 27 -36.38 -3.74 -23.01
C PHE A 27 -36.68 -2.79 -24.15
N SER A 28 -35.99 -1.64 -24.15
CA SER A 28 -35.89 -0.78 -25.32
C SER A 28 -35.52 -1.64 -26.52
N LYS A 29 -36.24 -1.46 -27.64
CA LYS A 29 -35.97 -2.14 -28.92
C LYS A 29 -34.65 -1.73 -29.55
N THR A 30 -33.90 -0.82 -28.93
CA THR A 30 -32.54 -0.49 -29.36
C THR A 30 -31.56 -1.51 -28.78
N LYS A 31 -31.01 -2.37 -29.65
CA LYS A 31 -29.87 -3.21 -29.27
C LYS A 31 -28.73 -2.27 -28.83
N PRO A 32 -28.26 -2.34 -27.57
CA PRO A 32 -27.06 -1.59 -27.20
C PRO A 32 -25.92 -2.03 -28.11
N PRO A 33 -24.95 -1.14 -28.40
CA PRO A 33 -23.79 -1.49 -29.20
C PRO A 33 -23.14 -2.75 -28.61
N LYS A 34 -22.76 -3.71 -29.47
CA LYS A 34 -21.98 -4.88 -29.05
C LYS A 34 -20.65 -4.38 -28.49
N LEU A 35 -20.59 -4.20 -27.18
CA LEU A 35 -19.33 -3.99 -26.48
C LEU A 35 -18.56 -5.31 -26.54
N ASN A 36 -17.34 -5.27 -27.04
CA ASN A 36 -16.42 -6.41 -27.03
C ASN A 36 -15.90 -6.63 -25.61
N LEU A 37 -16.76 -7.21 -24.76
CA LEU A 37 -16.42 -7.51 -23.37
C LEU A 37 -15.53 -8.75 -23.29
N PRO A 38 -14.62 -8.82 -22.30
CA PRO A 38 -13.87 -10.04 -22.01
C PRO A 38 -14.79 -11.23 -21.72
N PRO A 39 -14.29 -12.48 -21.88
CA PRO A 39 -15.05 -13.68 -21.54
C PRO A 39 -15.48 -13.67 -20.06
N GLY A 40 -16.50 -14.45 -19.73
CA GLY A 40 -16.98 -14.51 -18.35
C GLY A 40 -18.01 -15.61 -18.10
N PRO A 41 -18.30 -15.90 -16.83
CA PRO A 41 -19.30 -16.88 -16.45
C PRO A 41 -20.70 -16.49 -16.92
N ARG A 42 -21.55 -17.50 -17.08
CA ARG A 42 -22.97 -17.31 -17.40
C ARG A 42 -23.64 -16.44 -16.34
N LYS A 43 -24.40 -15.45 -16.80
CA LYS A 43 -25.12 -14.49 -15.96
C LYS A 43 -26.55 -14.97 -15.75
N PHE A 44 -27.05 -14.86 -14.52
CA PHE A 44 -28.46 -15.07 -14.23
C PHE A 44 -29.23 -13.75 -14.32
N PRO A 45 -30.52 -13.77 -14.69
CA PRO A 45 -31.36 -12.59 -14.66
C PRO A 45 -31.28 -11.90 -13.29
N PHE A 46 -31.29 -10.56 -13.29
CA PHE A 46 -31.25 -9.67 -12.12
C PHE A 46 -29.96 -9.69 -11.31
N ILE A 47 -29.48 -10.86 -10.90
CA ILE A 47 -28.33 -11.01 -9.99
C ILE A 47 -26.98 -11.13 -10.72
N GLY A 48 -26.98 -11.42 -12.01
CA GLY A 48 -25.77 -11.64 -12.79
C GLY A 48 -24.96 -12.83 -12.27
N SER A 49 -23.70 -12.60 -11.94
CA SER A 49 -22.72 -13.54 -11.42
C SER A 49 -22.68 -13.61 -9.88
N LEU A 50 -23.57 -12.90 -9.16
CA LEU A 50 -23.58 -12.91 -7.67
C LEU A 50 -23.72 -14.32 -7.08
N HIS A 51 -24.44 -15.21 -7.76
CA HIS A 51 -24.63 -16.59 -7.34
C HIS A 51 -23.32 -17.37 -7.16
N LEU A 52 -22.24 -16.96 -7.83
CA LEU A 52 -20.92 -17.59 -7.70
C LEU A 52 -20.25 -17.29 -6.35
N PHE A 53 -20.74 -16.28 -5.61
CA PHE A 53 -20.21 -15.83 -4.34
C PHE A 53 -21.08 -16.24 -3.14
N ALA A 54 -22.11 -17.07 -3.36
CA ALA A 54 -23.00 -17.54 -2.29
C ALA A 54 -22.38 -18.64 -1.41
N GLY A 55 -21.19 -19.16 -1.76
CA GLY A 55 -20.49 -20.19 -1.00
C GLY A 55 -19.62 -19.63 0.14
N SER A 56 -19.03 -20.52 0.94
CA SER A 56 -18.13 -20.19 2.05
C SER A 56 -16.72 -19.74 1.61
N ASN A 57 -16.40 -19.86 0.32
CA ASN A 57 -15.12 -19.42 -0.21
C ASN A 57 -14.99 -17.90 -0.18
N PRO A 58 -13.88 -17.34 0.35
CA PRO A 58 -13.61 -15.92 0.25
C PRO A 58 -13.64 -15.44 -1.21
N PRO A 59 -14.17 -14.23 -1.50
CA PRO A 59 -14.38 -13.77 -2.87
C PRO A 59 -13.12 -13.83 -3.75
N HIS A 60 -11.94 -13.54 -3.20
CA HIS A 60 -10.68 -13.60 -3.95
C HIS A 60 -10.29 -15.00 -4.43
N ARG A 61 -10.65 -16.06 -3.69
CA ARG A 61 -10.42 -17.44 -4.11
C ARG A 61 -11.37 -17.82 -5.23
N THR A 62 -12.64 -17.45 -5.11
CA THR A 62 -13.63 -17.60 -6.18
C THR A 62 -13.17 -16.89 -7.46
N LEU A 63 -12.67 -15.64 -7.35
CA LEU A 63 -12.16 -14.88 -8.49
C LEU A 63 -10.94 -15.56 -9.15
N ARG A 64 -9.99 -16.05 -8.35
CA ARG A 64 -8.83 -16.82 -8.86
C ARG A 64 -9.29 -18.06 -9.63
N ASP A 65 -10.23 -18.82 -9.09
CA ASP A 65 -10.66 -20.07 -9.70
C ASP A 65 -11.48 -19.81 -10.98
N LEU A 66 -12.24 -18.71 -11.02
CA LEU A 66 -12.87 -18.23 -12.25
C LEU A 66 -11.84 -17.77 -13.29
N ALA A 67 -10.77 -17.08 -12.88
CA ALA A 67 -9.71 -16.66 -13.80
C ALA A 67 -8.98 -17.84 -14.44
N LYS A 68 -8.82 -18.97 -13.73
CA LYS A 68 -8.30 -20.21 -14.33
C LYS A 68 -9.18 -20.75 -15.46
N LYS A 69 -10.49 -20.49 -15.42
CA LYS A 69 -11.47 -20.99 -16.40
C LYS A 69 -11.72 -20.02 -17.55
N TYR A 70 -11.81 -18.72 -17.26
CA TYR A 70 -12.20 -17.70 -18.24
C TYR A 70 -11.01 -16.87 -18.72
N GLY A 71 -9.83 -17.06 -18.16
CA GLY A 71 -8.61 -16.37 -18.52
C GLY A 71 -8.25 -15.20 -17.59
N PRO A 72 -7.07 -14.58 -17.82
CA PRO A 72 -6.50 -13.56 -16.94
C PRO A 72 -7.20 -12.20 -17.00
N MET A 73 -8.13 -12.00 -17.93
CA MET A 73 -9.04 -10.87 -17.99
C MET A 73 -10.45 -11.39 -18.24
N MET A 74 -11.36 -11.16 -17.31
CA MET A 74 -12.74 -11.64 -17.42
C MET A 74 -13.77 -10.58 -17.01
N HIS A 75 -14.98 -10.71 -17.55
CA HIS A 75 -16.12 -9.87 -17.22
C HIS A 75 -17.04 -10.57 -16.22
N LEU A 76 -17.41 -9.86 -15.17
CA LEU A 76 -18.47 -10.23 -14.23
C LEU A 76 -19.54 -9.14 -14.20
N GLN A 77 -20.77 -9.55 -13.92
CA GLN A 77 -21.86 -8.62 -13.61
C GLN A 77 -22.37 -8.93 -12.21
N LEU A 78 -22.26 -8.00 -11.26
CA LEU A 78 -22.81 -8.16 -9.92
C LEU A 78 -24.04 -7.26 -9.79
N GLY A 79 -25.23 -7.85 -9.84
CA GLY A 79 -26.47 -7.08 -9.93
C GLY A 79 -26.49 -6.20 -11.18
N GLU A 80 -26.45 -4.88 -10.99
CA GLU A 80 -26.42 -3.85 -12.04
C GLU A 80 -25.00 -3.39 -12.41
N VAL A 81 -24.00 -3.78 -11.62
CA VAL A 81 -22.61 -3.29 -11.77
C VAL A 81 -21.80 -4.25 -12.65
N ASN A 82 -21.14 -3.70 -13.67
CA ASN A 82 -20.20 -4.45 -14.51
C ASN A 82 -18.79 -4.34 -13.95
N ILE A 83 -18.10 -5.47 -13.83
CA ILE A 83 -16.77 -5.56 -13.24
C ILE A 83 -15.84 -6.28 -14.22
N ILE A 84 -14.66 -5.69 -14.45
CA ILE A 84 -13.55 -6.36 -15.13
C ILE A 84 -12.58 -6.86 -14.08
N VAL A 85 -12.30 -8.15 -14.12
CA VAL A 85 -11.36 -8.79 -13.21
C VAL A 85 -10.09 -9.07 -13.98
N VAL A 86 -8.98 -8.57 -13.47
CA VAL A 86 -7.64 -8.78 -14.00
C VAL A 86 -6.85 -9.64 -13.02
N SER A 87 -6.24 -10.73 -13.52
CA SER A 87 -5.53 -11.72 -12.71
C SER A 87 -4.15 -12.08 -13.27
N SER A 88 -3.62 -11.27 -14.18
CA SER A 88 -2.23 -11.33 -14.67
C SER A 88 -1.50 -10.03 -14.34
N SER A 89 -0.24 -10.13 -13.93
CA SER A 89 0.64 -8.97 -13.68
C SER A 89 0.89 -8.15 -14.94
N GLU A 90 1.02 -8.80 -16.10
CA GLU A 90 1.22 -8.15 -17.39
C GLU A 90 0.02 -7.28 -17.77
N ILE A 91 -1.18 -7.83 -17.62
CA ILE A 91 -2.42 -7.08 -17.88
C ILE A 91 -2.62 -6.01 -16.82
N ALA A 92 -2.39 -6.31 -15.54
CA ALA A 92 -2.52 -5.32 -14.47
C ALA A 92 -1.61 -4.10 -14.68
N LYS A 93 -0.38 -4.30 -15.20
CA LYS A 93 0.53 -3.20 -15.60
C LYS A 93 -0.12 -2.25 -16.62
N GLN A 94 -0.95 -2.76 -17.54
CA GLN A 94 -1.64 -1.90 -18.50
C GLN A 94 -2.64 -0.95 -17.84
N PHE A 95 -3.36 -1.40 -16.80
CA PHE A 95 -4.35 -0.59 -16.07
C PHE A 95 -3.71 0.29 -14.99
N LEU A 96 -2.67 -0.20 -14.32
CA LEU A 96 -2.09 0.43 -13.12
C LEU A 96 -0.86 1.29 -13.43
N LYS A 97 -0.28 1.18 -14.63
CA LYS A 97 0.91 1.94 -15.06
C LYS A 97 0.76 2.58 -16.44
N THR A 98 0.44 1.80 -17.47
CA THR A 98 0.44 2.33 -18.86
C THR A 98 -0.72 3.30 -19.12
N HIS A 99 -1.92 2.96 -18.65
CA HIS A 99 -3.15 3.77 -18.82
C HIS A 99 -3.70 4.21 -17.46
N ASP A 100 -2.83 4.39 -16.47
CA ASP A 100 -3.18 4.56 -15.06
C ASP A 100 -4.14 5.72 -14.80
N VAL A 101 -3.95 6.87 -15.47
CA VAL A 101 -4.84 8.04 -15.36
C VAL A 101 -6.28 7.71 -15.74
N GLY A 102 -6.50 6.88 -16.78
CA GLY A 102 -7.83 6.49 -17.24
C GLY A 102 -8.58 5.58 -16.27
N PHE A 103 -7.84 4.88 -15.40
CA PHE A 103 -8.38 3.94 -14.41
C PHE A 103 -8.19 4.41 -12.95
N ALA A 104 -7.61 5.59 -12.73
CA ALA A 104 -7.26 6.07 -11.40
C ALA A 104 -8.48 6.44 -10.54
N SER A 105 -9.62 6.77 -11.17
CA SER A 105 -10.82 7.22 -10.46
C SER A 105 -11.48 6.11 -9.64
N ARG A 106 -12.11 6.49 -8.53
CA ARG A 106 -12.73 5.57 -7.57
C ARG A 106 -14.19 5.34 -7.89
N SER A 107 -14.64 4.08 -7.75
CA SER A 107 -16.06 3.76 -7.83
C SER A 107 -16.77 4.32 -6.60
N ARG A 108 -17.96 4.91 -6.81
CA ARG A 108 -18.79 5.45 -5.74
C ARG A 108 -19.45 4.29 -4.99
N VAL A 109 -19.15 4.17 -3.70
CA VAL A 109 -19.79 3.20 -2.79
C VAL A 109 -20.54 3.97 -1.70
N LEU A 110 -21.71 3.48 -1.28
CA LEU A 110 -22.61 4.25 -0.42
C LEU A 110 -21.97 4.64 0.92
N MET A 111 -21.17 3.72 1.49
CA MET A 111 -20.40 3.96 2.71
C MET A 111 -19.51 5.20 2.58
N SER A 112 -18.76 5.31 1.49
CA SER A 112 -17.84 6.44 1.28
C SER A 112 -18.57 7.76 0.99
N GLU A 113 -19.73 7.70 0.35
CA GLU A 113 -20.55 8.88 0.09
C GLU A 113 -21.09 9.49 1.40
N ILE A 114 -21.48 8.64 2.36
CA ILE A 114 -22.01 9.08 3.64
C ILE A 114 -20.89 9.35 4.65
N CYS A 115 -20.08 8.35 4.96
CA CYS A 115 -19.09 8.41 6.04
C CYS A 115 -17.86 9.27 5.69
N CYS A 116 -17.51 9.39 4.40
CA CYS A 116 -16.33 10.13 3.95
C CYS A 116 -16.69 11.47 3.29
N TYR A 117 -17.72 12.15 3.82
CA TYR A 117 -18.09 13.52 3.45
C TYR A 117 -18.34 13.71 1.94
N GLY A 118 -19.03 12.75 1.31
CA GLY A 118 -19.28 12.78 -0.13
C GLY A 118 -18.03 12.52 -0.97
N ASN A 119 -17.19 11.55 -0.56
CA ASN A 119 -15.93 11.20 -1.24
C ASN A 119 -14.90 12.33 -1.25
N LYS A 120 -14.77 13.05 -0.13
CA LYS A 120 -13.77 14.11 0.04
C LYS A 120 -12.52 13.62 0.78
N ASP A 121 -12.45 12.35 1.15
CA ASP A 121 -11.24 11.70 1.68
C ASP A 121 -10.23 11.38 0.56
N ILE A 122 -9.04 10.85 0.86
CA ILE A 122 -8.00 10.54 -0.14
C ILE A 122 -8.21 9.15 -0.76
N VAL A 123 -8.73 8.20 0.00
CA VAL A 123 -8.92 6.80 -0.44
C VAL A 123 -10.03 6.68 -1.48
N PHE A 124 -11.17 7.35 -1.28
CA PHE A 124 -12.36 7.25 -2.11
C PHE A 124 -12.64 8.48 -2.97
N ALA A 125 -11.89 9.58 -2.85
CA ALA A 125 -12.06 10.70 -3.77
C ALA A 125 -11.84 10.30 -5.22
N PRO A 126 -12.64 10.82 -6.16
CA PRO A 126 -12.40 10.66 -7.57
C PRO A 126 -11.06 11.30 -7.96
N TYR A 127 -10.39 10.71 -8.94
CA TYR A 127 -9.13 11.26 -9.43
C TYR A 127 -9.39 12.63 -10.10
N GLY A 128 -8.60 13.63 -9.73
CA GLY A 128 -8.73 15.01 -10.21
C GLY A 128 -7.77 15.95 -9.47
N GLU A 129 -7.88 17.26 -9.72
CA GLU A 129 -7.00 18.27 -9.10
C GLU A 129 -7.05 18.22 -7.58
N TYR A 130 -8.26 18.13 -7.00
CA TYR A 130 -8.45 18.01 -5.56
C TYR A 130 -7.67 16.82 -4.97
N TRP A 131 -7.83 15.62 -5.55
CA TRP A 131 -7.15 14.43 -5.07
C TRP A 131 -5.63 14.55 -5.21
N ARG A 132 -5.13 15.14 -6.31
CA ARG A 132 -3.69 15.38 -6.50
C ARG A 132 -3.13 16.32 -5.43
N GLN A 133 -3.86 17.41 -5.15
CA GLN A 133 -3.49 18.38 -4.12
C GLN A 133 -3.45 17.72 -2.74
N MET A 134 -4.51 17.01 -2.33
CA MET A 134 -4.56 16.33 -1.04
C MET A 134 -3.48 15.25 -0.91
N ARG A 135 -3.25 14.46 -1.96
CA ARG A 135 -2.17 13.47 -1.98
C ARG A 135 -0.81 14.13 -1.80
N LYS A 136 -0.56 15.28 -2.45
CA LYS A 136 0.70 16.04 -2.30
C LYS A 136 0.87 16.54 -0.87
N ILE A 137 -0.16 17.14 -0.28
CA ILE A 137 -0.14 17.62 1.12
C ILE A 137 0.20 16.47 2.07
N CYS A 138 -0.53 15.36 2.03
CA CYS A 138 -0.26 14.22 2.91
C CYS A 138 1.11 13.58 2.66
N THR A 139 1.57 13.54 1.41
CA THR A 139 2.91 13.00 1.10
C THR A 139 4.01 13.86 1.73
N LEU A 140 3.90 15.18 1.65
CA LEU A 140 4.92 16.09 2.16
C LEU A 140 4.86 16.23 3.68
N GLU A 141 3.66 16.38 4.22
CA GLU A 141 3.44 16.78 5.62
C GLU A 141 3.22 15.61 6.58
N LEU A 142 2.98 14.39 6.08
CA LEU A 142 2.82 13.19 6.93
C LEU A 142 3.76 12.05 6.56
N LEU A 143 3.81 11.72 5.27
CA LEU A 143 4.44 10.49 4.80
C LEU A 143 5.90 10.70 4.35
N SER A 144 6.43 11.91 4.52
CA SER A 144 7.84 12.18 4.26
C SER A 144 8.71 11.56 5.35
N ALA A 145 9.91 11.10 5.00
CA ALA A 145 10.82 10.45 5.94
C ALA A 145 11.07 11.32 7.18
N LYS A 146 11.24 12.63 6.99
CA LYS A 146 11.40 13.60 8.08
C LYS A 146 10.19 13.64 9.03
N ARG A 147 8.97 13.63 8.49
CA ARG A 147 7.75 13.66 9.31
C ARG A 147 7.51 12.33 10.01
N VAL A 148 7.72 11.20 9.32
CA VAL A 148 7.67 9.87 9.94
C VAL A 148 8.67 9.74 11.08
N ASP A 149 9.88 10.28 10.92
CA ASP A 149 10.90 10.29 11.99
C ASP A 149 10.50 11.18 13.16
N SER A 150 9.86 12.34 12.91
CA SER A 150 9.36 13.21 13.98
C SER A 150 8.31 12.54 14.88
N PHE A 151 7.61 11.50 14.39
CA PHE A 151 6.68 10.69 15.17
C PHE A 151 7.33 9.49 15.88
N ARG A 152 8.67 9.35 15.86
CA ARG A 152 9.41 8.29 16.56
C ARG A 152 9.08 8.23 18.06
N PRO A 153 9.01 9.34 18.82
CA PRO A 153 8.70 9.28 20.25
C PRO A 153 7.34 8.65 20.54
N ILE A 154 6.33 8.93 19.71
CA ILE A 154 4.99 8.32 19.82
C ILE A 154 5.10 6.80 19.70
N ARG A 155 5.80 6.29 18.68
CA ARG A 155 5.95 4.85 18.46
C ARG A 155 6.71 4.18 19.60
N GLU A 156 7.79 4.80 20.08
CA GLU A 156 8.59 4.26 21.18
C GLU A 156 7.78 4.18 22.47
N GLU A 157 6.99 5.21 22.78
CA GLU A 157 6.10 5.23 23.95
C GLU A 157 5.01 4.15 23.86
N GLU A 158 4.26 4.09 22.76
CA GLU A 158 3.17 3.11 22.58
C GLU A 158 3.67 1.66 22.60
N VAL A 159 4.82 1.39 21.99
CA VAL A 159 5.43 0.06 22.00
C VAL A 159 6.00 -0.28 23.37
N SER A 160 6.59 0.69 24.07
CA SER A 160 7.06 0.51 25.45
C SER A 160 5.90 0.15 26.38
N ASP A 161 4.76 0.83 26.27
CA ASP A 161 3.58 0.54 27.06
C ASP A 161 2.98 -0.83 26.75
N LEU A 162 2.95 -1.22 25.46
CA LEU A 162 2.58 -2.58 25.07
C LEU A 162 3.51 -3.63 25.71
N CYS A 163 4.83 -3.41 25.67
CA CYS A 163 5.80 -4.31 26.28
C CYS A 163 5.62 -4.44 27.81
N LYS A 164 5.40 -3.31 28.51
CA LYS A 164 5.09 -3.32 29.95
C LYS A 164 3.81 -4.09 30.23
N TRP A 165 2.76 -3.87 29.44
CA TRP A 165 1.51 -4.59 29.58
C TRP A 165 1.71 -6.10 29.38
N ILE A 166 2.45 -6.53 28.34
CA ILE A 166 2.77 -7.95 28.11
C ILE A 166 3.52 -8.55 29.30
N ALA A 167 4.52 -7.85 29.85
CA ALA A 167 5.29 -8.33 31.00
C ALA A 167 4.40 -8.55 32.23
N LEU A 168 3.35 -7.75 32.43
CA LEU A 168 2.37 -7.91 33.51
C LEU A 168 1.43 -9.11 33.30
N GLN A 169 1.37 -9.69 32.10
CA GLN A 169 0.53 -10.84 31.79
C GLN A 169 1.28 -12.18 31.90
N GLU A 170 2.40 -12.22 32.62
CA GLU A 170 3.18 -13.45 32.80
C GLU A 170 2.30 -14.61 33.30
N GLY A 171 2.46 -15.78 32.67
CA GLY A 171 1.67 -16.98 32.97
C GLY A 171 0.22 -16.97 32.45
N SER A 172 -0.26 -15.87 31.84
CA SER A 172 -1.62 -15.75 31.31
C SER A 172 -1.68 -15.88 29.79
N GLN A 173 -2.78 -16.43 29.27
CA GLN A 173 -3.05 -16.45 27.84
C GLN A 173 -3.56 -15.08 27.38
N ILE A 174 -2.89 -14.47 26.40
CA ILE A 174 -3.23 -13.13 25.89
C ILE A 174 -3.59 -13.13 24.40
N ASN A 175 -4.47 -12.21 23.99
CA ASN A 175 -4.75 -11.93 22.58
C ASN A 175 -3.80 -10.84 22.05
N LEU A 176 -2.59 -11.24 21.62
CA LEU A 176 -1.60 -10.28 21.14
C LEU A 176 -2.02 -9.55 19.86
N THR A 177 -2.86 -10.17 19.01
CA THR A 177 -3.31 -9.55 17.75
C THR A 177 -4.14 -8.31 18.00
N GLU A 178 -5.10 -8.41 18.93
CA GLU A 178 -5.93 -7.28 19.33
C GLU A 178 -5.12 -6.16 19.96
N ASN A 179 -4.18 -6.50 20.84
CA ASN A 179 -3.31 -5.51 21.47
C ASN A 179 -2.44 -4.78 20.45
N ILE A 180 -1.80 -5.49 19.51
CA ILE A 180 -1.04 -4.87 18.41
C ILE A 180 -1.94 -3.98 17.54
N CYS A 181 -3.18 -4.40 17.27
CA CYS A 181 -4.12 -3.57 16.51
C CYS A 181 -4.41 -2.28 17.27
N THR A 182 -4.76 -2.37 18.56
CA THR A 182 -5.02 -1.21 19.41
C THR A 182 -3.81 -0.28 19.50
N THR A 183 -2.59 -0.80 19.72
CA THR A 183 -1.36 0.01 19.70
C THR A 183 -1.18 0.76 18.38
N ASN A 184 -1.47 0.12 17.23
CA ASN A 184 -1.41 0.82 15.93
C ASN A 184 -2.48 1.91 15.80
N TYR A 185 -3.68 1.70 16.34
CA TYR A 185 -4.72 2.73 16.39
C TYR A 185 -4.26 3.92 17.24
N GLU A 186 -3.66 3.68 18.40
CA GLU A 186 -3.11 4.72 19.28
C GLU A 186 -2.01 5.54 18.60
N ILE A 187 -1.03 4.87 17.95
CA ILE A 187 0.04 5.55 17.21
C ILE A 187 -0.54 6.48 16.13
N MET A 188 -1.51 5.99 15.35
CA MET A 188 -2.12 6.77 14.27
C MET A 188 -2.96 7.92 14.79
N ALA A 189 -3.78 7.69 15.82
CA ALA A 189 -4.58 8.73 16.45
C ALA A 189 -3.68 9.83 17.01
N ARG A 190 -2.60 9.48 17.70
CA ARG A 190 -1.64 10.46 18.23
C ARG A 190 -0.87 11.21 17.15
N ALA A 191 -0.52 10.55 16.05
CA ALA A 191 0.08 11.22 14.90
C ALA A 191 -0.89 12.18 14.18
N ALA A 192 -2.19 11.90 14.24
CA ALA A 192 -3.23 12.68 13.58
C ALA A 192 -3.77 13.85 14.42
N PHE A 193 -3.86 13.65 15.74
CA PHE A 193 -4.61 14.51 16.67
C PHE A 193 -3.82 14.89 17.93
N GLY A 194 -2.57 14.46 18.05
CA GLY A 194 -1.69 14.84 19.15
C GLY A 194 -1.82 13.97 20.40
N LYS A 195 -2.18 14.58 21.54
CA LYS A 195 -2.13 13.93 22.86
C LYS A 195 -3.35 13.02 23.08
N LYS A 196 -3.16 11.89 23.77
CA LYS A 196 -4.27 11.00 24.17
C LYS A 196 -5.34 11.77 24.96
N THR A 197 -6.56 11.84 24.44
CA THR A 197 -7.75 12.36 25.13
C THR A 197 -8.89 11.35 25.07
N GLU A 198 -9.97 11.59 25.84
CA GLU A 198 -11.18 10.77 25.78
C GLU A 198 -11.77 10.71 24.35
N GLU A 199 -11.66 11.80 23.59
CA GLU A 199 -12.11 11.86 22.20
C GLU A 199 -11.26 10.98 21.26
N HIS A 200 -9.98 10.75 21.57
CA HIS A 200 -9.13 9.82 20.81
C HIS A 200 -9.60 8.37 20.98
N ALA A 201 -9.92 7.96 22.21
CA ALA A 201 -10.43 6.62 22.48
C ALA A 201 -11.78 6.39 21.75
N LYS A 202 -12.69 7.37 21.84
CA LYS A 202 -13.97 7.34 21.10
C LYS A 202 -13.75 7.28 19.59
N PHE A 203 -12.76 8.01 19.07
CA PHE A 203 -12.40 7.97 17.66
C PHE A 203 -11.95 6.56 17.23
N ILE A 204 -11.11 5.91 18.03
CA ILE A 204 -10.62 4.56 17.73
C ILE A 204 -11.79 3.57 17.67
N ASP A 205 -12.73 3.66 18.62
CA ASP A 205 -13.89 2.77 18.65
C ASP A 205 -14.83 2.99 17.46
N ILE A 206 -15.15 4.25 17.13
CA ILE A 206 -16.03 4.54 15.98
C ILE A 206 -15.37 4.17 14.64
N VAL A 207 -14.05 4.30 14.52
CA VAL A 207 -13.31 3.85 13.33
C VAL A 207 -13.34 2.32 13.21
N LYS A 208 -13.22 1.59 14.32
CA LYS A 208 -13.35 0.12 14.32
C LYS A 208 -14.75 -0.30 13.86
N GLU A 209 -15.80 0.36 14.32
CA GLU A 209 -17.18 0.14 13.85
C GLU A 209 -17.32 0.47 12.35
N GLY A 210 -16.81 1.63 11.92
CA GLY A 210 -16.84 2.05 10.51
C GLY A 210 -16.14 1.07 9.55
N MET A 211 -15.06 0.43 10.00
CA MET A 211 -14.31 -0.55 9.21
C MET A 211 -15.10 -1.83 8.91
N GLU A 212 -16.12 -2.17 9.72
CA GLU A 212 -17.00 -3.30 9.45
C GLU A 212 -17.74 -3.11 8.12
N PHE A 213 -18.29 -1.91 7.89
CA PHE A 213 -19.00 -1.53 6.65
C PHE A 213 -18.10 -1.50 5.41
N MET A 214 -16.79 -1.29 5.58
CA MET A 214 -15.85 -1.39 4.46
C MET A 214 -15.54 -2.83 4.06
N SER A 215 -15.62 -3.78 5.01
CA SER A 215 -15.19 -5.15 4.81
C SER A 215 -16.31 -6.12 4.44
N THR A 216 -17.55 -5.63 4.37
CA THR A 216 -18.78 -6.41 4.20
C THR A 216 -19.46 -6.12 2.87
N PHE A 217 -20.17 -7.12 2.35
CA PHE A 217 -20.95 -7.00 1.12
C PHE A 217 -22.28 -6.33 1.38
N HIS A 218 -22.61 -5.29 0.61
CA HIS A 218 -23.90 -4.61 0.69
C HIS A 218 -24.67 -4.71 -0.62
N VAL A 219 -25.93 -5.13 -0.54
CA VAL A 219 -26.82 -5.23 -1.71
C VAL A 219 -27.04 -3.88 -2.40
N ALA A 220 -26.98 -2.77 -1.64
CA ALA A 220 -27.11 -1.42 -2.18
C ALA A 220 -25.95 -1.04 -3.13
N ASP A 221 -24.75 -1.59 -2.93
CA ASP A 221 -23.59 -1.28 -3.78
C ASP A 221 -23.65 -1.99 -5.14
N VAL A 222 -24.42 -3.09 -5.24
CA VAL A 222 -24.61 -3.83 -6.51
C VAL A 222 -25.92 -3.49 -7.23
N TYR A 223 -26.82 -2.73 -6.60
CA TYR A 223 -28.06 -2.20 -7.21
C TYR A 223 -28.21 -0.70 -6.93
N PRO A 224 -27.28 0.15 -7.40
CA PRO A 224 -27.29 1.58 -7.11
C PRO A 224 -28.54 2.31 -7.63
N SER A 225 -29.26 1.75 -8.61
CA SER A 225 -30.51 2.35 -9.10
C SER A 225 -31.66 2.25 -8.08
N VAL A 226 -31.61 1.29 -7.15
CA VAL A 226 -32.67 1.02 -6.18
C VAL A 226 -32.32 1.61 -4.81
N LYS A 227 -32.39 2.93 -4.69
CA LYS A 227 -32.08 3.68 -3.44
C LYS A 227 -32.87 3.20 -2.21
N LEU A 228 -34.03 2.57 -2.41
CA LEU A 228 -34.85 2.02 -1.33
C LEU A 228 -34.15 0.87 -0.60
N LEU A 229 -33.26 0.12 -1.25
CA LEU A 229 -32.55 -1.01 -0.64
C LEU A 229 -31.71 -0.59 0.57
N SER A 230 -30.99 0.52 0.48
CA SER A 230 -30.18 1.01 1.60
C SER A 230 -31.04 1.47 2.79
N TRP A 231 -32.30 1.87 2.53
CA TRP A 231 -33.25 2.25 3.58
C TRP A 231 -33.88 1.01 4.24
N ILE A 232 -34.39 0.06 3.44
CA ILE A 232 -35.02 -1.17 3.95
C ILE A 232 -34.02 -2.06 4.70
N THR A 233 -32.78 -2.17 4.22
CA THR A 233 -31.74 -2.93 4.92
C THR A 233 -31.24 -2.27 6.20
N GLY A 234 -31.63 -1.01 6.46
CA GLY A 234 -31.14 -0.21 7.58
C GLY A 234 -29.68 0.25 7.44
N LEU A 235 -29.01 -0.06 6.33
CA LEU A 235 -27.62 0.31 6.07
C LEU A 235 -27.43 1.82 6.10
N LYS A 236 -28.31 2.57 5.42
CA LYS A 236 -28.23 4.04 5.36
C LYS A 236 -28.25 4.65 6.77
N ARG A 237 -29.19 4.23 7.61
CA ARG A 237 -29.31 4.69 9.00
C ARG A 237 -28.06 4.38 9.83
N LYS A 238 -27.46 3.19 9.65
CA LYS A 238 -26.22 2.82 10.35
C LYS A 238 -25.05 3.69 9.91
N LEU A 239 -24.87 3.90 8.60
CA LEU A 239 -23.83 4.76 8.05
C LEU A 239 -23.99 6.23 8.49
N GLU A 240 -25.23 6.74 8.49
CA GLU A 240 -25.54 8.09 8.98
C GLU A 240 -25.22 8.25 10.47
N LYS A 241 -25.51 7.24 11.29
CA LYS A 241 -25.14 7.24 12.71
C LYS A 241 -23.61 7.30 12.90
N VAL A 242 -22.87 6.42 12.21
CA VAL A 242 -21.39 6.41 12.26
C VAL A 242 -20.81 7.74 11.79
N HIS A 243 -21.37 8.32 10.73
CA HIS A 243 -20.95 9.62 10.23
C HIS A 243 -21.19 10.73 11.25
N GLN A 244 -22.37 10.78 11.88
CA GLN A 244 -22.70 11.80 12.89
C GLN A 244 -21.79 11.71 14.12
N GLU A 245 -21.51 10.50 14.61
CA GLU A 245 -20.62 10.29 15.75
C GLU A 245 -19.18 10.68 15.40
N THR A 246 -18.70 10.26 14.23
CA THR A 246 -17.37 10.64 13.70
C THR A 246 -17.25 12.16 13.54
N ASP A 247 -18.27 12.81 12.97
CA ASP A 247 -18.28 14.25 12.71
C ASP A 247 -18.21 15.08 13.99
N LYS A 248 -18.91 14.61 15.04
CA LYS A 248 -18.88 15.20 16.37
C LYS A 248 -17.50 15.08 17.01
N ILE A 249 -16.92 13.87 17.02
CA ILE A 249 -15.60 13.60 17.62
C ILE A 249 -14.52 14.44 16.92
N ILE A 250 -14.45 14.39 15.59
CA ILE A 250 -13.46 15.18 14.84
C ILE A 250 -13.72 16.69 15.00
N GLY A 251 -14.98 17.11 15.08
CA GLY A 251 -15.35 18.50 15.38
C GLY A 251 -14.76 18.97 16.72
N ASN A 252 -14.94 18.18 17.78
CA ASN A 252 -14.39 18.48 19.10
C ASN A 252 -12.86 18.58 19.05
N ILE A 253 -12.19 17.63 18.39
CA ILE A 253 -10.74 17.62 18.22
C ILE A 253 -10.27 18.89 17.49
N ILE A 254 -10.91 19.26 16.39
CA ILE A 254 -10.57 20.49 15.65
C ILE A 254 -10.75 21.73 16.54
N ASP A 255 -11.82 21.81 17.32
CA ASP A 255 -12.08 22.96 18.18
C ASP A 255 -11.10 23.03 19.37
N GLU A 256 -10.58 21.89 19.84
CA GLU A 256 -9.44 21.85 20.78
C GLU A 256 -8.17 22.40 20.13
N HIS A 257 -7.85 21.97 18.90
CA HIS A 257 -6.69 22.46 18.15
C HIS A 257 -6.81 23.94 17.76
N ARG A 258 -8.01 24.50 17.67
CA ARG A 258 -8.18 25.96 17.45
C ARG A 258 -7.99 26.77 18.72
N ARG A 259 -8.37 26.22 19.88
CA ARG A 259 -8.32 26.92 21.18
C ARG A 259 -6.95 26.85 21.85
N ALA A 260 -6.17 25.80 21.58
CA ALA A 260 -4.86 25.65 22.20
C ALA A 260 -3.84 26.63 21.59
N ASN A 261 -3.19 27.43 22.45
CA ASN A 261 -2.16 28.39 22.04
C ASN A 261 -1.01 27.70 21.31
N VAL A 262 -0.57 28.30 20.19
CA VAL A 262 0.57 27.82 19.37
C VAL A 262 1.86 27.69 20.21
N SER A 263 2.00 28.50 21.26
CA SER A 263 3.15 28.48 22.17
C SER A 263 3.23 27.26 23.09
N ASP A 264 2.14 26.53 23.31
CA ASP A 264 2.05 25.43 24.29
C ASP A 264 2.41 24.05 23.70
N ARG A 265 2.71 24.00 22.39
CA ARG A 265 2.88 22.74 21.62
C ARG A 265 4.31 22.41 21.21
N GLY A 266 5.26 23.32 21.44
CA GLY A 266 6.65 23.15 21.00
C GLY A 266 6.76 22.92 19.48
N ASN A 267 7.78 22.14 19.06
CA ASN A 267 8.06 21.81 17.65
C ASN A 267 7.25 20.62 17.09
N HIS A 268 6.24 20.10 17.80
CA HIS A 268 5.55 18.86 17.45
C HIS A 268 4.16 19.13 16.87
N GLU A 269 4.13 19.53 15.60
CA GLU A 269 2.90 19.69 14.81
C GLU A 269 2.32 18.32 14.40
N ASP A 270 1.02 18.08 14.61
CA ASP A 270 0.29 16.90 14.15
C ASP A 270 -0.48 17.14 12.82
N LEU A 271 -1.23 16.15 12.32
CA LEU A 271 -1.96 16.29 11.06
C LEU A 271 -3.08 17.34 11.13
N ALA A 272 -3.83 17.39 12.22
CA ALA A 272 -4.91 18.37 12.36
C ALA A 272 -4.34 19.79 12.28
N ASP A 273 -3.21 20.05 12.95
CA ASP A 273 -2.50 21.33 12.89
C ASP A 273 -2.00 21.67 11.49
N VAL A 274 -1.34 20.72 10.81
CA VAL A 274 -0.90 20.88 9.42
C VAL A 274 -2.07 21.30 8.52
N LEU A 275 -3.19 20.56 8.58
CA LEU A 275 -4.32 20.79 7.67
C LEU A 275 -5.00 22.14 7.94
N LEU A 276 -5.09 22.54 9.21
CA LEU A 276 -5.61 23.85 9.60
C LEU A 276 -4.67 24.97 9.11
N ARG A 277 -3.36 24.85 9.35
CA ARG A 277 -2.36 25.80 8.87
C ARG A 277 -2.36 25.94 7.35
N VAL A 278 -2.37 24.81 6.63
CA VAL A 278 -2.39 24.78 5.16
C VAL A 278 -3.66 25.45 4.63
N ARG A 279 -4.82 25.18 5.24
CA ARG A 279 -6.08 25.86 4.91
C ARG A 279 -5.99 27.36 5.12
N ASP A 280 -5.51 27.79 6.29
CA ASP A 280 -5.51 29.20 6.71
C ASP A 280 -4.44 30.01 5.97
N SER A 281 -3.41 29.35 5.40
CA SER A 281 -2.40 30.01 4.56
C SER A 281 -2.94 30.61 3.26
N GLY A 282 -4.10 30.13 2.78
CA GLY A 282 -4.70 30.58 1.52
C GLY A 282 -3.87 30.30 0.26
N SER A 283 -2.76 29.55 0.36
CA SER A 283 -1.77 29.36 -0.71
C SER A 283 -2.12 28.26 -1.71
N LEU A 284 -3.25 27.57 -1.51
CA LEU A 284 -3.67 26.44 -2.32
C LEU A 284 -4.48 26.87 -3.55
N GLU A 285 -4.24 26.20 -4.67
CA GLU A 285 -5.04 26.37 -5.90
C GLU A 285 -6.50 26.02 -5.68
N LEU A 286 -6.77 24.98 -4.87
CA LEU A 286 -8.11 24.63 -4.41
C LEU A 286 -8.21 24.85 -2.89
N PRO A 287 -8.97 25.85 -2.42
CA PRO A 287 -9.15 26.11 -1.00
C PRO A 287 -9.73 24.91 -0.24
N LEU A 288 -9.16 24.59 0.92
CA LEU A 288 -9.67 23.52 1.77
C LEU A 288 -10.86 24.00 2.62
N THR A 289 -11.95 23.25 2.56
CA THR A 289 -13.08 23.42 3.48
C THR A 289 -12.84 22.63 4.77
N ILE A 290 -13.62 22.94 5.81
CA ILE A 290 -13.54 22.16 7.05
C ILE A 290 -13.96 20.71 6.85
N GLU A 291 -14.92 20.45 5.94
CA GLU A 291 -15.32 19.10 5.57
C GLU A 291 -14.18 18.32 4.91
N ASN A 292 -13.33 18.97 4.11
CA ASN A 292 -12.14 18.32 3.55
C ASN A 292 -11.15 17.90 4.65
N ILE A 293 -10.95 18.76 5.65
CA ILE A 293 -10.10 18.44 6.80
C ILE A 293 -10.69 17.27 7.58
N LYS A 294 -11.99 17.32 7.91
CA LYS A 294 -12.66 16.24 8.62
C LYS A 294 -12.60 14.91 7.86
N ALA A 295 -12.76 14.94 6.54
CA ALA A 295 -12.69 13.74 5.71
C ALA A 295 -11.32 13.06 5.74
N VAL A 296 -10.23 13.84 5.71
CA VAL A 296 -8.87 13.30 5.80
C VAL A 296 -8.55 12.82 7.20
N LEU A 297 -8.98 13.55 8.23
CA LEU A 297 -8.82 13.13 9.62
C LEU A 297 -9.59 11.84 9.93
N ALA A 298 -10.78 11.65 9.37
CA ALA A 298 -11.54 10.40 9.47
C ALA A 298 -10.84 9.21 8.79
N GLU A 299 -9.92 9.47 7.84
CA GLU A 299 -9.12 8.44 7.17
C GLU A 299 -7.92 7.96 8.00
N ALA A 300 -7.51 8.69 9.03
CA ALA A 300 -6.35 8.38 9.86
C ALA A 300 -6.56 7.11 10.72
N LYS A 301 -6.60 5.95 10.06
CA LYS A 301 -6.78 4.62 10.63
C LYS A 301 -5.63 3.71 10.20
N PRO A 302 -5.15 2.82 11.08
CA PRO A 302 -4.12 1.86 10.70
C PRO A 302 -4.63 0.90 9.62
N PRO A 303 -3.74 0.41 8.74
CA PRO A 303 -4.04 -0.79 7.98
C PRO A 303 -4.38 -1.90 8.97
N ARG A 304 -5.52 -2.59 8.77
CA ARG A 304 -5.77 -3.85 9.48
C ARG A 304 -4.54 -4.72 9.27
N VAL A 305 -4.07 -5.45 10.30
CA VAL A 305 -2.87 -6.31 10.29
C VAL A 305 -2.83 -7.31 9.10
N ALA A 306 -3.92 -7.44 8.34
CA ALA A 306 -4.06 -8.24 7.12
C ALA A 306 -3.94 -7.49 5.78
N ALA A 307 -3.76 -6.16 5.74
CA ALA A 307 -3.49 -5.44 4.49
C ALA A 307 -1.98 -5.51 4.20
N PRO A 308 -1.53 -6.22 3.15
CA PRO A 308 -0.11 -6.22 2.80
C PRO A 308 0.36 -4.78 2.56
N SER A 309 1.54 -4.46 3.08
CA SER A 309 2.25 -3.19 2.94
C SER A 309 2.61 -2.79 1.49
N SER A 310 2.13 -3.54 0.51
CA SER A 310 1.95 -3.07 -0.86
C SER A 310 0.55 -2.48 -1.01
N ALA A 311 0.38 -1.20 -0.69
CA ALA A 311 -0.72 -0.42 -1.24
C ALA A 311 -0.24 0.15 -2.59
N PRO A 312 -0.46 -0.52 -3.74
CA PRO A 312 -0.29 0.16 -5.00
C PRO A 312 -1.43 1.14 -5.21
N ARG A 313 -1.08 2.21 -5.91
CA ARG A 313 -1.97 3.11 -6.61
C ARG A 313 -3.11 2.31 -7.28
N VAL A 314 -4.30 2.91 -7.26
CA VAL A 314 -5.53 2.48 -7.96
C VAL A 314 -6.33 1.34 -7.32
N SER A 315 -7.59 1.63 -6.99
CA SER A 315 -8.58 0.68 -6.47
C SER A 315 -9.14 -0.15 -7.61
N ILE A 316 -8.47 -1.26 -7.87
CA ILE A 316 -9.15 -2.52 -8.15
C ILE A 316 -9.55 -3.07 -6.78
N SER A 317 -10.80 -3.52 -6.58
CA SER A 317 -11.24 -4.11 -5.31
C SER A 317 -10.40 -5.35 -4.98
N PHE A 318 -9.32 -5.15 -4.23
CA PHE A 318 -8.51 -6.22 -3.67
C PHE A 318 -9.28 -6.85 -2.50
N VAL A 319 -9.78 -8.06 -2.72
CA VAL A 319 -10.14 -8.95 -1.62
C VAL A 319 -8.88 -9.77 -1.32
N GLY A 320 -8.38 -9.73 -0.08
CA GLY A 320 -7.19 -10.51 0.31
C GLY A 320 -6.92 -10.43 1.80
N THR A 321 -7.13 -11.55 2.50
CA THR A 321 -6.86 -11.77 3.93
C THR A 321 -5.51 -12.47 4.07
N GLY A 322 -4.46 -11.74 4.42
CA GLY A 322 -3.10 -12.29 4.60
C GLY A 322 -2.73 -12.70 6.03
N ALA A 323 -3.33 -12.10 7.07
CA ALA A 323 -2.88 -12.33 8.45
C ALA A 323 -3.50 -13.55 9.14
N SER A 324 -4.73 -13.94 8.76
CA SER A 324 -5.47 -14.97 9.48
C SER A 324 -4.98 -16.41 9.21
N GLU A 325 -4.29 -16.65 8.10
CA GLU A 325 -3.69 -17.96 7.79
C GLU A 325 -2.33 -18.15 8.51
N LEU A 326 -1.66 -17.05 8.84
CA LEU A 326 -0.35 -17.05 9.53
C LEU A 326 -0.48 -17.39 11.02
N LEU A 327 -1.63 -17.08 11.63
CA LEU A 327 -1.88 -17.37 13.05
C LEU A 327 -2.57 -18.72 13.28
N ARG A 328 -3.14 -19.35 12.25
CA ARG A 328 -3.89 -20.62 12.40
C ARG A 328 -3.03 -21.87 12.31
N ARG A 329 -1.72 -21.75 12.03
CA ARG A 329 -0.85 -22.89 11.69
C ARG A 329 0.42 -23.05 12.53
N LEU A 330 0.58 -22.37 13.65
CA LEU A 330 1.78 -22.53 14.49
C LEU A 330 1.52 -23.49 15.65
N PRO A 331 2.13 -24.69 15.68
CA PRO A 331 2.34 -25.42 16.92
C PRO A 331 3.42 -24.71 17.75
N ASN A 332 3.27 -24.79 19.07
CA ASN A 332 4.16 -24.25 20.10
C ASN A 332 5.66 -24.38 19.76
N ASN A 333 6.34 -23.25 19.56
CA ASN A 333 7.57 -22.84 20.28
C ASN A 333 8.28 -21.68 19.55
N SER A 334 8.75 -20.72 20.35
CA SER A 334 9.78 -19.71 20.03
C SER A 334 9.38 -18.54 19.12
N PHE A 335 8.88 -17.45 19.71
CA PHE A 335 8.67 -16.17 19.04
C PHE A 335 9.99 -15.40 18.86
N SER A 336 10.32 -15.08 17.61
CA SER A 336 11.15 -13.92 17.26
C SER A 336 10.59 -13.31 15.97
N ILE A 337 10.04 -12.10 16.09
CA ILE A 337 9.51 -11.34 14.94
C ILE A 337 10.73 -10.74 14.23
N HIS A 338 11.27 -11.46 13.26
CA HIS A 338 12.36 -10.94 12.44
C HIS A 338 11.79 -10.11 11.29
N MET A 339 12.29 -8.86 11.18
CA MET A 339 12.07 -7.96 10.03
C MET A 339 12.53 -8.61 8.71
N PHE A 340 13.52 -9.50 8.79
CA PHE A 340 14.10 -10.27 7.69
C PHE A 340 13.63 -11.72 7.69
N THR A 341 13.72 -12.40 6.55
CA THR A 341 13.36 -13.82 6.43
C THR A 341 14.32 -14.67 7.28
N ASN A 342 13.84 -15.83 7.76
CA ASN A 342 14.68 -16.84 8.39
C ASN A 342 14.26 -18.24 7.88
N ASP A 343 15.02 -19.28 8.23
CA ASP A 343 14.79 -20.63 7.72
C ASP A 343 13.39 -21.16 8.04
N GLN A 344 12.88 -20.86 9.23
CA GLN A 344 11.55 -21.28 9.64
C GLN A 344 10.47 -20.61 8.77
N ARG A 345 10.55 -19.30 8.59
CA ARG A 345 9.64 -18.52 7.74
C ARG A 345 9.74 -18.92 6.27
N GLN A 346 10.94 -19.30 5.81
CA GLN A 346 11.13 -19.78 4.46
C GLN A 346 10.47 -21.15 4.26
N LYS A 347 10.62 -22.09 5.20
CA LYS A 347 9.91 -23.39 5.17
C LYS A 347 8.39 -23.19 5.14
N GLU A 348 7.87 -22.27 5.96
CA GLU A 348 6.44 -21.95 6.01
C GLU A 348 5.91 -21.37 4.69
N ARG A 349 6.65 -20.46 4.06
CA ARG A 349 6.24 -19.81 2.80
C ARG A 349 6.40 -20.71 1.57
N THR A 350 7.38 -21.62 1.58
CA THR A 350 7.61 -22.58 0.49
C THR A 350 6.43 -23.56 0.41
N GLY A 351 5.94 -24.04 1.55
CA GLY A 351 4.81 -24.98 1.59
C GLY A 351 5.12 -26.32 0.91
N LYS A 352 4.10 -27.17 0.70
CA LYS A 352 4.26 -28.54 0.20
C LYS A 352 4.71 -28.62 -1.28
N TYR A 353 4.48 -27.56 -2.06
CA TYR A 353 4.70 -27.56 -3.52
C TYR A 353 5.58 -26.40 -4.00
N GLY A 354 6.17 -25.61 -3.10
CA GLY A 354 7.06 -24.52 -3.49
C GLY A 354 8.50 -25.00 -3.65
N SER A 355 9.26 -24.30 -4.48
CA SER A 355 10.70 -24.56 -4.65
C SER A 355 11.50 -23.98 -3.48
N PRO A 356 12.56 -24.66 -3.01
CA PRO A 356 13.54 -24.11 -2.08
C PRO A 356 14.07 -22.75 -2.55
N ARG A 357 14.46 -21.88 -1.59
CA ARG A 357 14.90 -20.50 -1.90
C ARG A 357 16.04 -20.47 -2.91
N LEU A 358 17.06 -21.30 -2.70
CA LEU A 358 18.22 -21.38 -3.58
C LEU A 358 17.81 -21.80 -5.00
N GLU A 359 16.96 -22.83 -5.12
CA GLU A 359 16.47 -23.33 -6.41
C GLU A 359 15.66 -22.26 -7.16
N TYR A 360 14.78 -21.54 -6.45
CA TYR A 360 14.01 -20.46 -7.05
C TYR A 360 14.89 -19.30 -7.54
N LEU A 361 15.91 -18.90 -6.76
CA LEU A 361 16.86 -17.87 -7.20
C LEU A 361 17.72 -18.36 -8.37
N GLN A 362 18.14 -19.63 -8.36
CA GLN A 362 18.85 -20.25 -9.48
C GLN A 362 17.98 -20.27 -10.75
N GLU A 363 16.68 -20.53 -10.62
CA GLU A 363 15.75 -20.50 -11.74
C GLU A 363 15.67 -19.09 -12.35
N LEU A 364 15.60 -18.05 -11.51
CA LEU A 364 15.63 -16.66 -11.98
C LEU A 364 16.93 -16.34 -12.73
N VAL A 365 18.09 -16.71 -12.19
CA VAL A 365 19.39 -16.51 -12.87
C VAL A 365 19.43 -17.25 -14.20
N THR A 366 18.93 -18.49 -14.24
CA THR A 366 18.87 -19.30 -15.46
C THR A 366 17.93 -18.68 -16.49
N GLN A 367 16.78 -18.15 -16.07
CA GLN A 367 15.85 -17.44 -16.94
C GLN A 367 16.49 -16.15 -17.49
N PHE A 368 17.27 -15.43 -16.69
CA PHE A 368 17.99 -14.23 -17.15
C PHE A 368 18.99 -14.57 -18.26
N GLN A 369 19.82 -15.60 -18.05
CA GLN A 369 20.83 -16.03 -19.01
C GLN A 369 20.24 -16.48 -20.35
N ASN A 370 19.05 -17.08 -20.32
CA ASN A 370 18.36 -17.57 -21.52
C ASN A 370 17.39 -16.53 -22.13
N ALA A 371 17.18 -15.39 -21.47
CA ALA A 371 16.23 -14.39 -21.94
C ALA A 371 16.79 -13.62 -23.15
N THR A 372 16.06 -13.67 -24.26
CA THR A 372 16.33 -12.84 -25.45
C THR A 372 15.62 -11.48 -25.40
N SER A 373 14.61 -11.34 -24.52
CA SER A 373 13.84 -10.10 -24.36
C SER A 373 14.39 -9.24 -23.24
N GLU A 374 14.71 -7.99 -23.57
CA GLU A 374 15.14 -6.96 -22.62
C GLU A 374 14.10 -6.72 -21.51
N GLU A 375 12.80 -6.78 -21.81
CA GLU A 375 11.77 -6.63 -20.77
C GLU A 375 11.80 -7.79 -19.75
N ILE A 376 12.14 -9.00 -20.20
CA ILE A 376 12.24 -10.16 -19.30
C ILE A 376 13.48 -9.99 -18.40
N LYS A 377 14.62 -9.59 -18.99
CA LYS A 377 15.83 -9.27 -18.23
C LYS A 377 15.58 -8.19 -17.17
N GLU A 378 14.92 -7.09 -17.55
CA GLU A 378 14.52 -6.01 -16.62
C GLU A 378 13.72 -6.55 -15.43
N LYS A 379 12.70 -7.38 -15.68
CA LYS A 379 11.84 -7.96 -14.63
C LYS A 379 12.63 -8.88 -13.70
N ILE A 380 13.53 -9.69 -14.25
CA ILE A 380 14.32 -10.64 -13.46
C ILE A 380 15.32 -9.88 -12.58
N VAL A 381 16.04 -8.91 -13.14
CA VAL A 381 17.00 -8.09 -12.38
C VAL A 381 16.29 -7.29 -11.28
N ALA A 382 15.13 -6.70 -11.58
CA ALA A 382 14.32 -6.04 -10.55
C ALA A 382 13.90 -7.01 -9.42
N ASN A 383 13.55 -8.26 -9.77
CA ASN A 383 13.16 -9.27 -8.80
C ASN A 383 14.34 -9.68 -7.91
N LEU A 384 15.51 -9.95 -8.53
CA LEU A 384 16.76 -10.24 -7.81
C LEU A 384 17.16 -9.06 -6.91
N GLY A 385 17.02 -7.82 -7.39
CA GLY A 385 17.29 -6.61 -6.61
C GLY A 385 16.39 -6.44 -5.38
N ASN A 386 15.14 -6.89 -5.46
CA ASN A 386 14.24 -6.95 -4.31
C ASN A 386 14.68 -8.03 -3.29
N PHE A 387 15.18 -9.18 -3.75
CA PHE A 387 15.73 -10.20 -2.85
C PHE A 387 17.02 -9.74 -2.17
N ALA A 388 17.80 -8.88 -2.82
CA ALA A 388 18.99 -8.26 -2.27
C ALA A 388 18.73 -7.27 -1.13
N TYR A 389 17.47 -6.96 -0.80
CA TYR A 389 17.13 -6.17 0.38
C TYR A 389 17.14 -6.99 1.69
N ASP A 390 16.96 -8.31 1.60
CA ASP A 390 16.82 -9.19 2.76
C ASP A 390 18.12 -10.00 2.98
N PRO A 391 18.84 -9.81 4.11
CA PRO A 391 20.09 -10.51 4.42
C PRO A 391 20.00 -12.03 4.38
N TYR A 392 18.81 -12.60 4.57
CA TYR A 392 18.58 -14.03 4.40
C TYR A 392 19.08 -14.56 3.05
N ASN A 393 19.02 -13.73 2.00
CA ASN A 393 19.38 -14.14 0.65
C ASN A 393 20.87 -13.98 0.34
N TYR A 394 21.65 -13.25 1.13
CA TYR A 394 22.99 -12.81 0.73
C TYR A 394 23.93 -13.97 0.39
N THR A 395 23.90 -15.05 1.18
CA THR A 395 24.71 -16.24 0.87
C THR A 395 24.28 -16.89 -0.44
N PHE A 396 22.98 -16.95 -0.73
CA PHE A 396 22.49 -17.48 -2.01
C PHE A 396 22.87 -16.56 -3.18
N LEU A 397 22.78 -15.24 -3.01
CA LEU A 397 23.15 -14.28 -4.05
C LEU A 397 24.63 -14.38 -4.41
N ARG A 398 25.52 -14.56 -3.41
CA ARG A 398 26.94 -14.82 -3.65
C ARG A 398 27.17 -16.19 -4.30
N GLN A 399 26.50 -17.23 -3.83
CA GLN A 399 26.61 -18.57 -4.40
C GLN A 399 26.19 -18.63 -5.88
N LEU A 400 25.21 -17.80 -6.26
CA LEU A 400 24.64 -17.75 -7.60
C LEU A 400 25.24 -16.65 -8.49
N ASN A 401 26.32 -15.98 -8.04
CA ASN A 401 26.99 -14.88 -8.73
C ASN A 401 26.05 -13.74 -9.16
N VAL A 402 25.07 -13.41 -8.31
CA VAL A 402 24.06 -12.38 -8.64
C VAL A 402 24.65 -10.98 -8.54
N LEU A 403 25.68 -10.76 -7.72
CA LEU A 403 26.34 -9.46 -7.60
C LEU A 403 27.13 -9.13 -8.87
N GLU A 404 27.79 -10.13 -9.43
CA GLU A 404 28.48 -10.11 -10.71
C GLU A 404 27.49 -9.86 -11.85
N LEU A 405 26.34 -10.56 -11.84
CA LEU A 405 25.25 -10.32 -12.79
C LEU A 405 24.77 -8.86 -12.74
N PHE A 406 24.62 -8.26 -11.56
CA PHE A 406 24.28 -6.84 -11.46
C PHE A 406 25.38 -5.95 -12.04
N LEU A 407 26.66 -6.24 -11.81
CA LEU A 407 27.76 -5.48 -12.39
C LEU A 407 27.78 -5.56 -13.92
N ASP A 408 27.58 -6.75 -14.49
CA ASP A 408 27.45 -6.94 -15.94
C ASP A 408 26.31 -6.07 -16.50
N CYS A 409 25.17 -6.03 -15.81
CA CYS A 409 24.02 -5.20 -16.17
C CYS A 409 24.28 -3.69 -16.12
N LEU A 410 25.28 -3.21 -15.36
CA LEU A 410 25.66 -1.78 -15.37
C LEU A 410 26.37 -1.38 -16.67
N THR A 411 26.88 -2.34 -17.43
CA THR A 411 27.58 -2.10 -18.70
C THR A 411 26.64 -2.13 -19.91
N GLU A 412 25.40 -2.57 -19.70
CA GLU A 412 24.38 -2.67 -20.75
C GLU A 412 23.82 -1.29 -21.14
N PRO A 413 23.44 -1.07 -22.41
CA PRO A 413 22.89 0.20 -22.86
C PRO A 413 21.46 0.46 -22.34
N ASN A 414 20.80 -0.56 -21.77
CA ASN A 414 19.43 -0.45 -21.28
C ASN A 414 19.37 0.27 -19.92
N GLU A 415 18.96 1.54 -19.92
CA GLU A 415 18.89 2.38 -18.72
C GLU A 415 18.04 1.80 -17.58
N ARG A 416 16.97 1.05 -17.87
CA ARG A 416 16.15 0.41 -16.83
C ARG A 416 16.85 -0.78 -16.21
N LEU A 417 17.56 -1.54 -17.04
CA LEU A 417 18.34 -2.68 -16.57
C LEU A 417 19.46 -2.19 -15.64
N VAL A 418 20.14 -1.11 -16.03
CA VAL A 418 21.14 -0.42 -15.20
C VAL A 418 20.50 0.08 -13.89
N GLU A 419 19.34 0.75 -13.94
CA GLU A 419 18.63 1.25 -12.76
C GLU A 419 18.34 0.13 -11.74
N PHE A 420 17.81 -1.02 -12.20
CA PHE A 420 17.50 -2.14 -11.32
C PHE A 420 18.76 -2.83 -10.78
N ALA A 421 19.79 -2.94 -11.59
CA ALA A 421 21.06 -3.55 -11.19
C ALA A 421 21.76 -2.72 -10.10
N ILE A 422 21.88 -1.41 -10.28
CA ILE A 422 22.48 -0.55 -9.25
C ILE A 422 21.63 -0.51 -7.97
N GLY A 423 20.31 -0.63 -8.09
CA GLY A 423 19.41 -0.79 -6.95
C GLY A 423 19.67 -2.09 -6.17
N GLY A 424 19.89 -3.20 -6.87
CA GLY A 424 20.26 -4.48 -6.27
C GLY A 424 21.61 -4.42 -5.54
N ILE A 425 22.62 -3.78 -6.16
CA ILE A 425 23.93 -3.53 -5.55
C ILE A 425 23.78 -2.66 -4.29
N CYS A 426 23.03 -1.55 -4.38
CA CYS A 426 22.80 -0.64 -3.26
C CYS A 426 22.17 -1.35 -2.05
N ASN A 427 21.22 -2.27 -2.29
CA ASN A 427 20.58 -3.05 -1.24
C ASN A 427 21.55 -4.06 -0.60
N ALA A 428 22.43 -4.67 -1.39
CA ALA A 428 23.34 -5.71 -0.93
C ALA A 428 24.60 -5.18 -0.22
N CYS A 429 25.11 -4.01 -0.61
CA CYS A 429 26.42 -3.49 -0.19
C CYS A 429 26.49 -3.02 1.28
N ALA A 430 25.37 -2.98 1.99
CA ALA A 430 25.40 -2.79 3.45
C ALA A 430 26.07 -3.96 4.18
N ASP A 431 26.10 -5.17 3.57
CA ASP A 431 26.84 -6.33 4.06
C ASP A 431 28.28 -6.33 3.56
N SER A 432 29.23 -6.53 4.48
CA SER A 432 30.66 -6.43 4.18
C SER A 432 31.15 -7.52 3.22
N ALA A 433 30.56 -8.73 3.26
CA ALA A 433 30.93 -9.81 2.34
C ALA A 433 30.42 -9.53 0.92
N ASN A 434 29.21 -9.01 0.76
CA ASN A 434 28.71 -8.54 -0.54
C ASN A 434 29.53 -7.36 -1.08
N ALA A 435 29.84 -6.38 -0.22
CA ALA A 435 30.69 -5.25 -0.58
C ALA A 435 32.06 -5.72 -1.09
N ALA A 436 32.68 -6.71 -0.44
CA ALA A 436 33.94 -7.29 -0.86
C ALA A 436 33.86 -7.90 -2.27
N VAL A 437 32.80 -8.64 -2.59
CA VAL A 437 32.58 -9.19 -3.95
C VAL A 437 32.47 -8.07 -4.97
N VAL A 438 31.63 -7.06 -4.71
CA VAL A 438 31.45 -5.91 -5.62
C VAL A 438 32.77 -5.18 -5.87
N ILE A 439 33.60 -5.00 -4.84
CA ILE A 439 34.92 -4.37 -4.95
C ILE A 439 35.88 -5.25 -5.76
N GLN A 440 35.97 -6.54 -5.44
CA GLN A 440 36.87 -7.49 -6.11
C GLN A 440 36.55 -7.66 -7.59
N CYS A 441 35.28 -7.57 -7.97
CA CYS A 441 34.81 -7.63 -9.35
C CYS A 441 34.92 -6.29 -10.10
N GLY A 442 35.59 -5.27 -9.53
CA GLY A 442 35.81 -3.99 -10.20
C GLY A 442 34.55 -3.12 -10.31
N GLY A 443 33.64 -3.22 -9.34
CA GLY A 443 32.38 -2.48 -9.36
C GLY A 443 32.50 -0.97 -9.10
N ILE A 444 33.58 -0.51 -8.46
CA ILE A 444 33.73 0.92 -8.09
C ILE A 444 33.68 1.87 -9.32
N PRO A 445 34.46 1.65 -10.40
CA PRO A 445 34.34 2.46 -11.61
C PRO A 445 32.93 2.49 -12.21
N LEU A 446 32.26 1.34 -12.27
CA LEU A 446 30.92 1.20 -12.85
C LEU A 446 29.87 1.96 -12.04
N ILE A 447 29.96 1.91 -10.72
CA ILE A 447 29.09 2.63 -9.81
C ILE A 447 29.35 4.15 -9.89
N ILE A 448 30.61 4.58 -9.98
CA ILE A 448 30.96 6.00 -10.17
C ILE A 448 30.39 6.50 -11.50
N GLN A 449 30.48 5.72 -12.59
CA GLN A 449 29.91 6.08 -13.88
C GLN A 449 28.39 6.32 -13.80
N CYS A 450 27.68 5.55 -12.97
CA CYS A 450 26.24 5.72 -12.73
C CYS A 450 25.86 7.10 -12.16
N LEU A 451 26.81 7.86 -11.55
CA LEU A 451 26.57 9.24 -11.12
C LEU A 451 26.31 10.19 -12.30
N SER A 452 26.75 9.84 -13.51
CA SER A 452 26.51 10.65 -14.71
C SER A 452 25.21 10.27 -15.44
N SER A 453 24.43 9.32 -14.90
CA SER A 453 23.20 8.86 -15.53
C SER A 453 22.13 9.95 -15.60
N PRO A 454 21.36 10.05 -16.71
CA PRO A 454 20.18 10.91 -16.76
C PRO A 454 19.02 10.39 -15.87
N VAL A 455 19.08 9.13 -15.43
CA VAL A 455 18.06 8.48 -14.60
C VAL A 455 18.32 8.79 -13.12
N ARG A 456 17.40 9.55 -12.52
CA ARG A 456 17.52 10.02 -11.12
C ARG A 456 17.69 8.89 -10.10
N ASN A 457 16.98 7.79 -10.27
CA ASN A 457 17.07 6.65 -9.36
C ASN A 457 18.43 5.97 -9.43
N THR A 458 18.98 5.81 -10.64
CA THR A 458 20.33 5.28 -10.87
C THR A 458 21.38 6.09 -10.10
N VAL A 459 21.33 7.42 -10.19
CA VAL A 459 22.22 8.31 -9.42
C VAL A 459 22.04 8.13 -7.92
N ASN A 460 20.80 8.04 -7.44
CA ASN A 460 20.51 7.88 -6.01
C ASN A 460 21.03 6.55 -5.45
N TYR A 461 20.84 5.45 -6.18
CA TYR A 461 21.38 4.13 -5.81
C TYR A 461 22.92 4.09 -5.92
N ALA A 462 23.51 4.81 -6.87
CA ALA A 462 24.97 4.93 -6.96
C ALA A 462 25.53 5.66 -5.72
N LEU A 463 24.94 6.80 -5.32
CA LEU A 463 25.30 7.51 -4.09
C LEU A 463 25.16 6.61 -2.84
N GLY A 464 24.05 5.87 -2.74
CA GLY A 464 23.83 4.90 -1.66
C GLY A 464 24.87 3.79 -1.64
N SER A 465 25.21 3.23 -2.80
CA SER A 465 26.23 2.18 -2.92
C SER A 465 27.61 2.70 -2.50
N LEU A 466 28.02 3.88 -2.99
CA LEU A 466 29.30 4.50 -2.63
C LEU A 466 29.39 4.80 -1.13
N TYR A 467 28.28 5.18 -0.48
CA TYR A 467 28.24 5.41 0.97
C TYR A 467 28.64 4.18 1.79
N TYR A 468 28.28 2.98 1.33
CA TYR A 468 28.67 1.72 1.98
C TYR A 468 30.04 1.22 1.50
N LEU A 469 30.36 1.41 0.22
CA LEU A 469 31.58 0.87 -0.38
C LEU A 469 32.83 1.70 -0.08
N CYS A 470 32.70 2.98 0.29
CA CYS A 470 33.82 3.82 0.70
C CYS A 470 34.40 3.36 2.05
N ASN A 471 35.59 2.77 1.99
CA ASN A 471 36.33 2.25 3.14
C ASN A 471 37.84 2.41 2.89
N ALA A 472 38.69 1.95 3.82
CA ALA A 472 40.15 2.13 3.74
C ALA A 472 40.81 1.65 2.43
N THR A 473 40.26 0.63 1.76
CA THR A 473 40.86 0.07 0.53
C THR A 473 40.35 0.73 -0.75
N THR A 474 39.16 1.32 -0.72
CA THR A 474 38.50 1.96 -1.88
C THR A 474 38.52 3.48 -1.82
N ARG A 475 39.00 4.05 -0.70
CA ARG A 475 38.97 5.49 -0.40
C ARG A 475 39.62 6.32 -1.50
N ASP A 476 40.81 5.93 -1.94
CA ASP A 476 41.59 6.71 -2.90
C ASP A 476 40.89 6.79 -4.26
N GLU A 477 40.09 5.79 -4.61
CA GLU A 477 39.34 5.74 -5.86
C GLU A 477 38.01 6.50 -5.79
N ILE A 478 37.27 6.33 -4.68
CA ILE A 478 35.94 6.93 -4.48
C ILE A 478 36.05 8.41 -4.11
N LEU A 479 37.09 8.82 -3.38
CA LEU A 479 37.31 10.20 -2.96
C LEU A 479 38.20 11.01 -3.91
N ARG A 480 38.35 10.55 -5.17
CA ARG A 480 38.99 11.36 -6.21
C ARG A 480 38.29 12.73 -6.35
N PRO A 481 39.05 13.81 -6.59
CA PRO A 481 38.48 15.16 -6.64
C PRO A 481 37.26 15.30 -7.56
N GLU A 482 37.29 14.65 -8.73
CA GLU A 482 36.21 14.73 -9.72
C GLU A 482 34.92 14.08 -9.22
N VAL A 483 35.05 12.96 -8.48
CA VAL A 483 33.91 12.23 -7.90
C VAL A 483 33.32 13.02 -6.74
N VAL A 484 34.17 13.54 -5.84
CA VAL A 484 33.73 14.36 -4.71
C VAL A 484 33.03 15.63 -5.19
N ASP A 485 33.54 16.27 -6.24
CA ASP A 485 32.90 17.45 -6.82
C ASP A 485 31.55 17.13 -7.47
N ALA A 486 31.40 15.96 -8.13
CA ALA A 486 30.11 15.50 -8.60
C ALA A 486 29.12 15.30 -7.43
N ILE A 487 29.54 14.67 -6.34
CA ILE A 487 28.71 14.46 -5.14
C ILE A 487 28.32 15.79 -4.49
N LYS A 488 29.24 16.76 -4.38
CA LYS A 488 28.93 18.12 -3.89
C LYS A 488 27.87 18.83 -4.73
N ARG A 489 27.90 18.68 -6.05
CA ARG A 489 26.85 19.23 -6.94
C ARG A 489 25.48 18.60 -6.64
N PHE A 490 25.43 17.29 -6.40
CA PHE A 490 24.19 16.62 -5.99
C PHE A 490 23.70 17.08 -4.61
N ALA A 491 24.61 17.27 -3.65
CA ALA A 491 24.28 17.81 -2.33
C ALA A 491 23.67 19.22 -2.44
N ALA A 492 24.24 20.09 -3.27
CA ALA A 492 23.74 21.45 -3.53
C ALA A 492 22.43 21.49 -4.35
N ALA A 493 22.06 20.41 -5.04
CA ALA A 493 20.88 20.34 -5.91
C ALA A 493 19.58 19.97 -5.18
N GLY A 494 19.45 20.33 -3.89
CA GLY A 494 18.26 20.06 -3.06
C GLY A 494 16.96 20.67 -3.60
N ALA A 495 17.05 21.78 -4.36
CA ALA A 495 15.90 22.36 -5.06
C ALA A 495 15.39 21.49 -6.24
N VAL A 496 16.24 20.60 -6.77
CA VAL A 496 15.92 19.72 -7.90
C VAL A 496 15.44 18.35 -7.42
N ASN A 497 16.10 17.78 -6.41
CA ASN A 497 15.67 16.54 -5.76
C ASN A 497 16.25 16.42 -4.35
N VAL A 498 15.36 16.37 -3.36
CA VAL A 498 15.74 16.24 -1.96
C VAL A 498 16.39 14.88 -1.65
N GLY A 499 16.02 13.81 -2.37
CA GLY A 499 16.51 12.45 -2.13
C GLY A 499 18.01 12.29 -2.37
N PHE A 500 18.49 12.59 -3.59
CA PHE A 500 19.93 12.52 -3.85
C PHE A 500 20.72 13.60 -3.12
N SER A 501 20.11 14.75 -2.80
CA SER A 501 20.77 15.82 -2.02
C SER A 501 21.07 15.35 -0.60
N ASN A 502 20.08 14.72 0.06
CA ASN A 502 20.28 14.13 1.38
C ASN A 502 21.30 12.98 1.36
N MET A 503 21.24 12.10 0.37
CA MET A 503 22.16 10.96 0.27
C MET A 503 23.60 11.42 -0.01
N ALA A 504 23.77 12.42 -0.89
CA ALA A 504 25.05 13.04 -1.16
C ALA A 504 25.60 13.77 0.07
N GLN A 505 24.76 14.50 0.81
CA GLN A 505 25.16 15.15 2.06
C GLN A 505 25.62 14.11 3.09
N ALA A 506 24.86 13.03 3.28
CA ALA A 506 25.22 11.94 4.19
C ALA A 506 26.54 11.27 3.81
N PHE A 507 26.82 11.12 2.50
CA PHE A 507 28.12 10.64 2.01
C PHE A 507 29.25 11.60 2.41
N LEU A 508 29.09 12.90 2.12
CA LEU A 508 30.10 13.91 2.41
C LEU A 508 30.37 14.00 3.92
N ASP A 509 29.32 14.03 4.73
CA ASP A 509 29.41 14.10 6.19
C ASP A 509 30.16 12.91 6.78
N LYS A 510 29.95 11.71 6.23
CA LYS A 510 30.61 10.50 6.71
C LYS A 510 32.06 10.39 6.26
N HIS A 511 32.35 10.65 4.99
CA HIS A 511 33.62 10.24 4.37
C HIS A 511 34.58 11.39 4.04
N VAL A 512 34.04 12.62 3.89
CA VAL A 512 34.81 13.81 3.51
C VAL A 512 35.00 14.75 4.69
N SER A 513 33.97 14.98 5.51
CA SER A 513 34.06 15.88 6.68
C SER A 513 35.00 15.35 7.77
N GLN A 514 35.38 14.07 7.73
CA GLN A 514 36.41 13.47 8.60
C GLN A 514 37.85 13.73 8.12
N LEU A 515 38.05 14.47 7.03
CA LEU A 515 39.37 14.81 6.46
C LEU A 515 39.85 16.23 6.76
N ASN A 516 39.01 17.07 7.37
CA ASN A 516 39.31 18.47 7.70
C ASN A 516 39.48 18.68 9.20
#